data_AF-A0A2W5PPS1-F1
#
_entry.id   AF-A0A2W5PPS1-F1
#
_cell.length_a   1.000
_cell.length_b   1.000
_cell.length_c   1.000
_cell.angle_alpha   90.00
_cell.angle_beta   90.00
_cell.angle_gamma   90.00
#
_symmetry.space_group_name_H-M   'P 1'
#
loop_
_entity.id
_entity.type
_entity.pdbx_description
1 polymer ?
#
loop_
_entity_poly.entity_id
_entity_poly.type
_entity_poly.pdbx_seq_one_letter_code
_entity_poly.pdbx_strand_id
1 'polypeptide(L)'
;MALPPLTVELTSPQSVDGRPVPYQSLWLLVRLHRARLDGTPLRLDDLRGQVSSAATLRMVVSRAFRDFKAWGVAVGWGADASRDPRFLNAEGRSQGPFWLPPAQAARLRLQVEGQPATAAEVASFLGLDLAPATTPLAPAGVQLRDARFWQQLAAAQQAMRQGRWATPVVGPRGAAVPANALEAMRQAGSLAHGDFQRALVTLNEALLWRRLGDEAQARRRVQALQRQRLAQHIAGHEYLGAMAGIVSAWCAYTA
;
A
#
# COMPACT_ATOMS: atom_id res chain seq x y z
N MET A 1 4.79 3.31 37.10
CA MET A 1 6.26 3.07 37.15
C MET A 1 6.85 3.31 35.78
N ALA A 2 7.94 4.08 35.69
CA ALA A 2 8.65 4.27 34.43
C ALA A 2 9.41 2.98 34.07
N LEU A 3 9.30 2.53 32.82
CA LEU A 3 10.10 1.42 32.32
C LEU A 3 11.55 1.87 32.12
N PRO A 4 12.55 0.99 32.32
CA PRO A 4 13.94 1.33 32.06
C PRO A 4 14.14 1.72 30.58
N PRO A 5 15.03 2.68 30.30
CA PRO A 5 15.33 3.08 28.93
C PRO A 5 15.85 1.87 28.13
N LEU A 6 15.51 1.83 26.84
CA LEU A 6 15.98 0.82 25.90
C LEU A 6 16.74 1.54 24.79
N THR A 7 18.04 1.29 24.69
CA THR A 7 18.90 1.90 23.68
C THR A 7 18.81 1.10 22.39
N VAL A 8 18.56 1.79 21.29
CA VAL A 8 18.34 1.19 19.97
C VAL A 8 19.31 1.85 18.98
N GLU A 9 20.31 1.10 18.52
CA GLU A 9 21.27 1.55 17.53
C GLU A 9 20.79 1.19 16.12
N LEU A 10 20.68 2.21 15.26
CA LEU A 10 20.15 2.09 13.90
C LEU A 10 21.24 1.77 12.87
N THR A 11 22.50 2.13 13.15
CA THR A 11 23.63 1.84 12.26
C THR A 11 23.96 0.35 12.22
N SER A 12 24.68 -0.07 11.19
CA SER A 12 25.12 -1.46 11.07
C SER A 12 26.40 -1.69 11.90
N PRO A 13 26.47 -2.74 12.74
CA PRO A 13 25.42 -3.72 13.02
C PRO A 13 24.32 -3.17 13.95
N GLN A 14 23.05 -3.40 13.59
CA GLN A 14 21.92 -2.94 14.40
C GLN A 14 21.93 -3.60 15.78
N SER A 15 21.63 -2.84 16.83
CA SER A 15 21.63 -3.40 18.19
C SER A 15 20.53 -2.84 19.09
N VAL A 16 20.16 -3.62 20.10
CA VAL A 16 19.30 -3.22 21.20
C VAL A 16 20.05 -3.49 22.50
N ASP A 17 20.29 -2.45 23.30
CA ASP A 17 21.17 -2.47 24.47
C ASP A 17 22.54 -3.12 24.16
N GLY A 18 23.11 -2.77 22.99
CA GLY A 18 24.40 -3.29 22.53
C GLY A 18 24.38 -4.74 22.02
N ARG A 19 23.23 -5.44 22.05
CA ARG A 19 23.09 -6.79 21.51
C ARG A 19 22.67 -6.73 20.04
N PRO A 20 23.39 -7.40 19.11
CA PRO A 20 23.02 -7.43 17.71
C PRO A 20 21.60 -7.97 17.48
N VAL A 21 20.83 -7.30 16.62
CA VAL A 21 19.43 -7.68 16.32
C VAL A 21 19.17 -7.74 14.81
N PRO A 22 18.15 -8.51 14.37
CA PRO A 22 17.75 -8.52 12.97
C PRO A 22 17.19 -7.17 12.52
N TYR A 23 17.67 -6.67 11.36
CA TYR A 23 17.21 -5.42 10.75
C TYR A 23 15.69 -5.33 10.62
N GLN A 24 15.03 -6.39 10.12
CA GLN A 24 13.57 -6.38 9.89
C GLN A 24 12.76 -6.15 11.16
N SER A 25 13.15 -6.78 12.26
CA SER A 25 12.48 -6.62 13.55
C SER A 25 12.71 -5.20 14.08
N LEU A 26 13.94 -4.68 13.98
CA LEU A 26 14.25 -3.32 14.41
C LEU A 26 13.52 -2.27 13.57
N TRP A 27 13.49 -2.44 12.25
CA TRP A 27 12.76 -1.58 11.33
C TRP A 27 11.28 -1.48 11.70
N LEU A 28 10.63 -2.61 12.01
CA LEU A 28 9.23 -2.59 12.44
C LEU A 28 9.03 -1.88 13.78
N LEU A 29 9.96 -2.02 14.74
CA LEU A 29 9.90 -1.30 16.01
C LEU A 29 9.99 0.21 15.80
N VAL A 30 10.93 0.67 14.97
CA VAL A 30 11.11 2.10 14.65
C VAL A 30 9.89 2.64 13.91
N ARG A 31 9.30 1.85 13.01
CA ARG A 31 8.05 2.22 12.31
C ARG A 31 6.88 2.38 13.28
N LEU A 32 6.73 1.48 14.25
CA LEU A 32 5.71 1.57 15.31
C LEU A 32 5.92 2.78 16.22
N HIS A 33 7.17 3.05 16.59
CA HIS A 33 7.53 4.22 17.38
C HIS A 33 7.15 5.52 16.66
N ARG A 34 7.48 5.62 15.36
CA ARG A 34 7.12 6.78 14.55
C ARG A 34 5.60 6.94 14.39
N ALA A 35 4.89 5.85 14.08
CA ALA A 35 3.43 5.87 13.96
C ALA A 35 2.76 6.36 15.26
N ARG A 36 3.30 5.97 16.43
CA ARG A 36 2.85 6.47 17.73
C ARG A 36 3.05 7.97 17.90
N LEU A 37 4.20 8.50 17.48
CA LEU A 37 4.46 9.94 17.52
C LEU A 37 3.51 10.72 16.59
N ASP A 38 3.19 10.12 15.44
CA ASP A 38 2.24 10.68 14.47
C ASP A 38 0.77 10.46 14.88
N GLY A 39 0.50 9.79 16.01
CA GLY A 39 -0.86 9.53 16.51
C GLY A 39 -1.67 8.54 15.68
N THR A 40 -1.02 7.76 14.81
CA THR A 40 -1.68 6.83 13.88
C THR A 40 -1.32 5.38 14.21
N PRO A 41 -2.27 4.44 14.21
CA PRO A 41 -1.95 3.03 14.35
C PRO A 41 -1.38 2.49 13.02
N LEU A 42 -0.38 1.62 13.10
CA LEU A 42 0.31 1.08 11.94
C LEU A 42 -0.51 -0.05 11.32
N ARG A 43 -1.04 0.13 10.10
CA ARG A 43 -1.84 -0.90 9.44
C ARG A 43 -0.93 -1.90 8.74
N LEU A 44 -1.45 -3.11 8.53
CA LEU A 44 -0.73 -4.12 7.75
C LEU A 44 -0.43 -3.62 6.33
N ASP A 45 -1.34 -2.83 5.76
CA ASP A 45 -1.17 -2.17 4.46
C ASP A 45 0.07 -1.27 4.37
N ASP A 46 0.38 -0.55 5.44
CA ASP A 46 1.51 0.38 5.49
C ASP A 46 2.88 -0.33 5.45
N LEU A 47 2.87 -1.65 5.69
CA LEU A 47 4.06 -2.51 5.70
C LEU A 47 4.30 -3.22 4.37
N ARG A 48 3.29 -3.28 3.49
CA ARG A 48 3.32 -4.08 2.26
C ARG A 48 4.25 -3.52 1.17
N GLY A 49 4.67 -2.26 1.28
CA GLY A 49 5.63 -1.64 0.36
C GLY A 49 7.06 -2.20 0.46
N GLN A 50 7.43 -2.80 1.59
CA GLN A 50 8.79 -3.32 1.81
C GLN A 50 8.91 -4.85 1.73
N VAL A 51 7.79 -5.57 1.58
CA VAL A 51 7.78 -7.05 1.57
C VAL A 51 6.96 -7.57 0.40
N SER A 52 7.57 -8.43 -0.44
CA SER A 52 7.01 -8.87 -1.72
C SER A 52 5.72 -9.72 -1.64
N SER A 53 5.32 -10.21 -0.47
CA SER A 53 4.10 -11.02 -0.30
C SER A 53 3.44 -10.91 1.09
N ALA A 54 2.12 -11.10 1.15
CA ALA A 54 1.33 -11.06 2.39
C ALA A 54 1.64 -12.22 3.36
N ALA A 55 1.96 -13.42 2.85
CA ALA A 55 2.36 -14.55 3.68
C ALA A 55 3.71 -14.30 4.37
N THR A 56 4.67 -13.74 3.61
CA THR A 56 5.96 -13.31 4.14
C THR A 56 5.78 -12.23 5.20
N LEU A 57 4.88 -11.27 5.00
CA LEU A 57 4.61 -10.20 5.96
C LEU A 57 4.08 -10.74 7.30
N ARG A 58 3.13 -11.68 7.28
CA ARG A 58 2.60 -12.28 8.52
C ARG A 58 3.67 -13.03 9.32
N MET A 59 4.59 -13.70 8.61
CA MET A 59 5.73 -14.39 9.23
C MET A 59 6.73 -13.39 9.82
N VAL A 60 7.06 -12.32 9.09
CA VAL A 60 7.94 -11.23 9.55
C VAL A 60 7.37 -10.58 10.81
N VAL A 61 6.08 -10.25 10.82
CA VAL A 61 5.39 -9.67 12.00
C VAL A 61 5.46 -10.63 13.19
N SER A 62 5.17 -11.91 12.97
CA SER A 62 5.20 -12.91 14.04
C SER A 62 6.60 -13.08 14.65
N ARG A 63 7.65 -13.05 13.81
CA ARG A 63 9.05 -13.09 14.23
C ARG A 63 9.44 -11.81 14.97
N ALA A 64 9.13 -10.65 14.41
CA ALA A 64 9.44 -9.36 15.03
C ALA A 64 8.80 -9.24 16.42
N PHE A 65 7.54 -9.67 16.60
CA PHE A 65 6.93 -9.60 17.93
C PHE A 65 7.53 -10.63 18.92
N ARG A 66 8.12 -11.74 18.44
CA ARG A 66 8.92 -12.63 19.31
C ARG A 66 10.19 -11.93 19.77
N ASP A 67 10.86 -11.23 18.86
CA ASP A 67 12.07 -10.47 19.16
C ASP A 67 11.74 -9.30 20.12
N PHE A 68 10.63 -8.58 19.90
CA PHE A 68 10.14 -7.53 20.81
C PHE A 68 9.95 -8.06 22.23
N LYS A 69 9.34 -9.24 22.37
CA LYS A 69 9.19 -9.89 23.68
C LYS A 69 10.56 -10.19 24.30
N ALA A 70 11.54 -10.64 23.52
CA ALA A 70 12.91 -10.87 24.00
C ALA A 70 13.62 -9.57 24.43
N TRP A 71 13.28 -8.44 23.82
CA TRP A 71 13.77 -7.10 24.19
C TRP A 71 12.95 -6.45 25.31
N GLY A 72 11.92 -7.14 25.83
CA GLY A 72 11.00 -6.60 26.84
C GLY A 72 10.07 -5.50 26.32
N VAL A 73 9.86 -5.41 25.01
CA VAL A 73 8.93 -4.47 24.37
C VAL A 73 7.58 -5.16 24.14
N ALA A 74 6.55 -4.64 24.80
CA ALA A 74 5.16 -5.06 24.56
C ALA A 74 4.56 -4.22 23.43
N VAL A 75 4.02 -4.88 22.41
CA VAL A 75 3.34 -4.26 21.27
C VAL A 75 1.94 -4.84 21.19
N GLY A 76 0.96 -3.99 20.92
CA GLY A 76 -0.44 -4.39 20.77
C GLY A 76 -0.89 -4.47 19.32
N TRP A 77 -2.05 -5.10 19.13
CA TRP A 77 -2.73 -5.23 17.85
C TRP A 77 -4.26 -5.11 18.03
N GLY A 78 -4.95 -4.81 16.93
CA GLY A 78 -6.40 -4.62 16.91
C GLY A 78 -6.82 -3.16 17.08
N ALA A 79 -8.11 -2.91 16.91
CA ALA A 79 -8.68 -1.56 16.86
C ALA A 79 -8.59 -0.80 18.19
N ASP A 80 -8.62 -1.49 19.32
CA ASP A 80 -8.56 -0.89 20.65
C ASP A 80 -7.11 -0.76 21.14
N ALA A 81 -6.53 0.43 20.93
CA ALA A 81 -5.19 0.78 21.38
C ALA A 81 -5.08 1.14 22.88
N SER A 82 -6.20 1.13 23.61
CA SER A 82 -6.24 1.40 25.05
C SER A 82 -6.04 0.13 25.89
N ARG A 83 -6.28 -1.03 25.30
CA ARG A 83 -6.17 -2.34 25.96
C ARG A 83 -4.72 -2.65 26.33
N ASP A 84 -4.50 -3.41 27.40
CA ASP A 84 -3.16 -3.90 27.73
C ASP A 84 -2.76 -5.03 26.75
N PRO A 85 -1.60 -4.94 26.05
CA PRO A 85 -1.12 -5.98 25.14
C PRO A 85 -1.08 -7.39 25.73
N ARG A 86 -0.93 -7.53 27.05
CA ARG A 86 -0.87 -8.82 27.75
C ARG A 86 -2.19 -9.60 27.68
N PHE A 87 -3.32 -8.92 27.45
CA PHE A 87 -4.65 -9.52 27.42
C PHE A 87 -5.23 -9.66 26.01
N LEU A 88 -4.41 -9.44 24.98
CA LEU A 88 -4.82 -9.61 23.59
C LEU A 88 -4.79 -11.09 23.19
N ASN A 89 -5.83 -11.55 22.49
CA ASN A 89 -5.85 -12.89 21.91
C ASN A 89 -4.75 -12.99 20.85
N ALA A 90 -3.91 -14.03 20.93
CA ALA A 90 -2.86 -14.30 19.95
C ALA A 90 -3.42 -14.53 18.53
N GLU A 91 -4.67 -14.95 18.42
CA GLU A 91 -5.41 -14.99 17.16
C GLU A 91 -5.55 -13.58 16.58
N GLY A 92 -5.17 -13.41 15.31
CA GLY A 92 -5.20 -12.08 14.66
C GLY A 92 -3.96 -11.20 14.92
N ARG A 93 -2.96 -11.66 15.68
CA ARG A 93 -1.70 -10.93 15.93
C ARG A 93 -0.96 -10.49 14.66
N SER A 94 -1.19 -11.15 13.52
CA SER A 94 -0.56 -10.81 12.23
C SER A 94 -1.45 -9.97 11.31
N GLN A 95 -2.65 -9.57 11.75
CA GLN A 95 -3.62 -8.83 10.94
C GLN A 95 -3.56 -7.31 11.17
N GLY A 96 -3.08 -6.89 12.35
CA GLY A 96 -3.07 -5.49 12.74
C GLY A 96 -4.48 -4.93 12.98
N PRO A 97 -4.63 -3.60 13.04
CA PRO A 97 -3.56 -2.62 13.09
C PRO A 97 -2.68 -2.80 14.33
N PHE A 98 -1.43 -2.34 14.28
CA PHE A 98 -0.42 -2.50 15.33
C PHE A 98 -0.18 -1.17 16.03
N TRP A 99 0.10 -1.22 17.32
CA TRP A 99 0.32 -0.02 18.11
C TRP A 99 1.32 -0.26 19.24
N LEU A 100 2.07 0.79 19.57
CA LEU A 100 3.04 0.80 20.66
C LEU A 100 2.42 1.53 21.87
N PRO A 101 2.33 0.90 23.05
CA PRO A 101 1.89 1.58 24.27
C PRO A 101 2.74 2.82 24.56
N PRO A 102 2.16 3.91 25.10
CA PRO A 102 2.91 5.14 25.39
C PRO A 102 4.11 4.92 26.31
N ALA A 103 3.98 4.07 27.33
CA ALA A 103 5.09 3.74 28.23
C ALA A 103 6.24 3.01 27.51
N GLN A 104 5.93 2.18 26.51
CA GLN A 104 6.92 1.48 25.69
C GLN A 104 7.56 2.42 24.67
N ALA A 105 6.81 3.39 24.13
CA ALA A 105 7.39 4.42 23.26
C ALA A 105 8.36 5.32 24.04
N ALA A 106 7.96 5.78 25.23
CA ALA A 106 8.73 6.74 26.04
C ALA A 106 10.09 6.21 26.52
N ARG A 107 10.30 4.90 26.58
CA ARG A 107 11.59 4.30 26.96
C ARG A 107 12.57 4.13 25.80
N LEU A 108 12.11 4.16 24.55
CA LEU A 108 13.00 3.96 23.40
C LEU A 108 13.96 5.16 23.27
N ARG A 109 15.23 4.87 23.07
CA ARG A 109 16.29 5.84 22.76
C ARG A 109 16.93 5.42 21.45
N LEU A 110 16.48 6.03 20.36
CA LEU A 110 17.02 5.76 19.03
C LEU A 110 18.36 6.47 18.89
N GLN A 111 19.37 5.75 18.43
CA GLN A 111 20.73 6.24 18.25
C GLN A 111 21.26 5.92 16.85
N VAL A 112 22.12 6.80 16.36
CA VAL A 112 22.94 6.65 15.16
C VAL A 112 24.38 6.92 15.58
N GLU A 113 25.24 5.93 15.44
CA GLU A 113 26.65 6.00 15.86
C GLU A 113 26.79 6.42 17.34
N GLY A 114 25.91 5.89 18.21
CA GLY A 114 25.87 6.19 19.64
C GLY A 114 25.33 7.58 20.01
N GLN A 115 24.98 8.42 19.05
CA GLN A 115 24.35 9.73 19.27
C GLN A 115 22.83 9.65 19.12
N PRO A 116 22.05 10.49 19.82
CA PRO A 116 20.59 10.53 19.64
C PRO A 116 20.21 10.76 18.17
N ALA A 117 19.41 9.86 17.60
CA ALA A 117 19.02 9.91 16.20
C ALA A 117 18.10 11.11 15.92
N THR A 118 18.41 11.85 14.86
CA THR A 118 17.58 12.92 14.33
C THR A 118 16.35 12.37 13.61
N ALA A 119 15.31 13.21 13.44
CA ALA A 119 14.14 12.83 12.66
C ALA A 119 14.50 12.46 11.21
N ALA A 120 15.50 13.13 10.64
CA ALA A 120 16.01 12.88 9.28
C ALA A 120 16.63 11.48 9.14
N GLU A 121 17.48 11.10 10.09
CA GLU A 121 18.10 9.79 10.10
C GLU A 121 17.08 8.67 10.35
N VAL A 122 16.11 8.89 11.23
CA VAL A 122 15.01 7.93 11.46
C VAL A 122 14.20 7.72 10.19
N ALA A 123 13.89 8.78 9.44
CA ALA A 123 13.17 8.65 8.17
C ALA A 123 14.03 7.93 7.10
N SER A 124 15.31 8.29 6.99
CA SER A 124 16.27 7.63 6.10
C SER A 124 16.38 6.13 6.39
N PHE A 125 16.54 5.76 7.66
CA PHE A 125 16.55 4.35 8.10
C PHE A 125 15.26 3.61 7.74
N LEU A 126 14.12 4.29 7.79
CA LEU A 126 12.83 3.74 7.39
C LEU A 126 12.62 3.70 5.86
N GLY A 127 13.50 4.31 5.07
CA GLY A 127 13.30 4.51 3.63
C GLY A 127 12.13 5.46 3.31
N LEU A 128 11.84 6.40 4.22
CA LEU A 128 10.84 7.44 4.03
C LEU A 128 11.53 8.71 3.52
N ASP A 129 11.08 9.23 2.38
CA ASP A 129 11.43 10.58 1.97
C ASP A 129 10.74 11.55 2.94
N LEU A 130 11.52 12.22 3.80
CA LEU A 130 11.09 13.46 4.45
C LEU A 130 10.98 14.53 3.37
N ALA A 131 9.91 14.49 2.58
CA ALA A 131 9.46 15.71 1.95
C ALA A 131 9.28 16.75 3.09
N PRO A 132 9.85 17.96 2.97
CA PRO A 132 9.63 18.99 3.97
C PRO A 132 8.13 19.12 4.17
N ALA A 133 7.69 19.15 5.42
CA ALA A 133 6.29 19.37 5.81
C ALA A 133 5.83 20.71 5.22
N THR A 134 5.37 20.66 3.98
CA THR A 134 4.94 21.82 3.23
C THR A 134 3.48 21.99 3.56
N THR A 135 3.24 22.67 4.70
CA THR A 135 2.01 23.45 4.95
C THR A 135 0.75 22.58 5.11
N PRO A 136 -0.26 23.00 5.90
CA PRO A 136 -1.52 22.27 5.94
C PRO A 136 -2.04 22.16 4.52
N LEU A 137 -2.34 20.94 4.07
CA LEU A 137 -3.09 20.70 2.86
C LEU A 137 -4.48 21.31 3.10
N ALA A 138 -4.61 22.61 2.85
CA ALA A 138 -5.87 23.16 2.38
C ALA A 138 -6.31 22.24 1.24
N PRO A 139 -7.61 21.88 1.13
CA PRO A 139 -8.10 20.97 0.08
C PRO A 139 -8.04 21.69 -1.28
N ALA A 140 -6.82 21.90 -1.77
CA ALA A 140 -6.51 22.60 -2.98
C ALA A 140 -6.53 21.56 -4.11
N GLY A 141 -7.75 21.24 -4.55
CA GLY A 141 -8.02 20.55 -5.81
C GLY A 141 -7.50 19.12 -5.87
N VAL A 142 -8.42 18.17 -6.02
CA VAL A 142 -8.17 17.09 -6.98
C VAL A 142 -7.60 17.75 -8.22
N GLN A 143 -6.31 17.52 -8.53
CA GLN A 143 -5.66 18.26 -9.62
C GLN A 143 -6.54 18.12 -10.85
N LEU A 144 -6.80 19.20 -11.58
CA LEU A 144 -7.76 19.21 -12.70
C LEU A 144 -7.50 18.07 -13.71
N ARG A 145 -6.25 17.56 -13.77
CA ARG A 145 -5.82 16.40 -14.55
C ARG A 145 -6.24 15.05 -13.94
N ASP A 146 -6.15 14.87 -12.63
CA ASP A 146 -6.72 13.69 -11.95
C ASP A 146 -8.23 13.64 -12.16
N ALA A 147 -8.91 14.78 -12.11
CA ALA A 147 -10.35 14.86 -12.38
C ALA A 147 -10.69 14.39 -13.81
N ARG A 148 -9.90 14.79 -14.81
CA ARG A 148 -10.09 14.34 -16.22
C ARG A 148 -9.85 12.85 -16.40
N PHE A 149 -8.82 12.28 -15.75
CA PHE A 149 -8.60 10.84 -15.74
C PHE A 149 -9.82 10.10 -15.19
N TRP A 150 -10.29 10.48 -14.01
CA TRP A 150 -11.45 9.84 -13.36
C TRP A 150 -12.73 10.03 -14.16
N GLN A 151 -12.93 11.19 -14.79
CA GLN A 151 -14.05 11.45 -15.68
C GLN A 151 -14.04 10.49 -16.88
N GLN A 152 -12.89 10.27 -17.52
CA GLN A 152 -12.79 9.35 -18.66
C GLN A 152 -12.96 7.88 -18.24
N LEU A 153 -12.41 7.49 -17.09
CA LEU A 153 -12.59 6.15 -16.56
C LEU A 153 -14.06 5.88 -16.20
N ALA A 154 -14.74 6.84 -15.57
CA ALA A 154 -16.17 6.75 -15.26
C ALA A 154 -17.03 6.72 -16.53
N ALA A 155 -16.69 7.53 -17.54
CA ALA A 155 -17.36 7.50 -18.85
C ALA A 155 -17.22 6.13 -19.53
N ALA A 156 -16.04 5.52 -19.47
CA ALA A 156 -15.78 4.18 -19.99
C ALA A 156 -16.64 3.12 -19.27
N GLN A 157 -16.69 3.15 -17.93
CA GLN A 157 -17.52 2.22 -17.15
C GLN A 157 -19.01 2.41 -17.43
N GLN A 158 -19.47 3.65 -17.60
CA GLN A 158 -20.86 3.93 -17.93
C GLN A 158 -21.21 3.44 -19.35
N ALA A 159 -20.33 3.64 -20.33
CA ALA A 159 -20.49 3.09 -21.67
C ALA A 159 -20.53 1.55 -21.65
N MET A 160 -19.72 0.90 -20.81
CA MET A 160 -19.77 -0.55 -20.61
C MET A 160 -21.12 -1.03 -20.07
N ARG A 161 -21.69 -0.34 -19.07
CA ARG A 161 -23.00 -0.67 -18.49
C ARG A 161 -24.13 -0.49 -19.51
N GLN A 162 -23.98 0.45 -20.43
CA GLN A 162 -24.95 0.74 -21.50
C GLN A 162 -24.75 -0.14 -22.75
N GLY A 163 -23.85 -1.13 -22.73
CA GLY A 163 -23.60 -2.01 -23.87
C GLY A 163 -22.77 -1.39 -25.00
N ARG A 164 -22.25 -0.17 -24.83
CA ARG A 164 -21.50 0.57 -25.86
C ARG A 164 -20.01 0.29 -25.77
N TRP A 165 -19.62 -0.95 -26.09
CA TRP A 165 -18.29 -1.47 -25.76
C TRP A 165 -17.21 -1.03 -26.76
N ALA A 166 -17.43 -1.29 -28.05
CA ALA A 166 -16.46 -0.98 -29.12
C ALA A 166 -17.11 -0.41 -30.40
N THR A 167 -18.44 -0.40 -30.47
CA THR A 167 -19.17 0.16 -31.60
C THR A 167 -19.17 1.68 -31.53
N PRO A 168 -18.81 2.39 -32.62
CA PRO A 168 -18.91 3.84 -32.66
C PRO A 168 -20.38 4.24 -32.49
N VAL A 169 -20.64 5.15 -31.56
CA VAL A 169 -21.98 5.67 -31.35
C VAL A 169 -22.24 6.70 -32.45
N VAL A 170 -23.21 6.48 -33.32
CA VAL A 170 -23.61 7.52 -34.27
C VAL A 170 -24.57 8.45 -33.54
N GLY A 171 -24.10 9.65 -33.19
CA GLY A 171 -24.94 10.71 -32.64
C GLY A 171 -25.67 11.48 -33.76
N PRO A 172 -26.80 12.16 -33.45
CA PRO A 172 -27.40 13.11 -34.38
C PRO A 172 -26.39 14.20 -34.77
N ARG A 173 -26.40 14.62 -36.04
CA ARG A 173 -25.47 15.62 -36.59
C ARG A 173 -25.43 16.86 -35.69
N GLY A 174 -24.25 17.16 -35.12
CA GLY A 174 -24.00 18.36 -34.31
C GLY A 174 -23.93 18.13 -32.80
N ALA A 175 -24.26 16.94 -32.28
CA ALA A 175 -24.05 16.60 -30.87
C ALA A 175 -22.68 15.93 -30.66
N ALA A 176 -22.00 16.23 -29.55
CA ALA A 176 -20.79 15.52 -29.15
C ALA A 176 -21.11 14.03 -29.00
N VAL A 177 -20.53 13.21 -29.87
CA VAL A 177 -20.71 11.76 -29.85
C VAL A 177 -20.11 11.22 -28.55
N PRO A 178 -20.88 10.50 -27.70
CA PRO A 178 -20.32 9.88 -26.52
C PRO A 178 -19.37 8.76 -26.97
N ALA A 179 -18.11 8.84 -26.54
CA ALA A 179 -17.09 7.84 -26.85
C ALA A 179 -17.56 6.44 -26.42
N ASN A 180 -17.22 5.42 -27.21
CA ASN A 180 -17.42 4.04 -26.77
C ASN A 180 -16.46 3.70 -25.61
N ALA A 181 -16.74 2.60 -24.90
CA ALA A 181 -15.97 2.25 -23.71
C ALA A 181 -14.47 2.11 -24.00
N LEU A 182 -14.11 1.53 -25.15
CA LEU A 182 -12.71 1.34 -25.54
C LEU A 182 -11.99 2.67 -25.81
N GLU A 183 -12.63 3.62 -26.48
CA GLU A 183 -12.10 4.95 -26.74
C GLU A 183 -11.94 5.76 -25.45
N ALA A 184 -12.95 5.77 -24.59
CA ALA A 184 -12.87 6.42 -23.29
C ALA A 184 -11.78 5.79 -22.40
N MET A 185 -11.61 4.47 -22.47
CA MET A 185 -10.53 3.76 -21.75
C MET A 185 -9.14 4.14 -22.26
N ARG A 186 -8.97 4.27 -23.59
CA ARG A 186 -7.71 4.72 -24.21
C ARG A 186 -7.39 6.17 -23.84
N GLN A 187 -8.42 7.03 -23.79
CA GLN A 187 -8.27 8.42 -23.32
C GLN A 187 -7.92 8.48 -21.83
N ALA A 188 -8.51 7.63 -20.98
CA ALA A 188 -8.08 7.51 -19.59
C ALA A 188 -6.61 7.04 -19.49
N GLY A 189 -6.19 6.11 -20.36
CA GLY A 189 -4.81 5.64 -20.44
C GLY A 189 -3.80 6.73 -20.78
N SER A 190 -4.11 7.61 -21.74
CA SER A 190 -3.22 8.74 -22.08
C SER A 190 -3.16 9.81 -21.00
N LEU A 191 -4.17 9.88 -20.14
CA LEU A 191 -4.25 10.78 -18.99
C LEU A 191 -3.69 10.16 -17.70
N ALA A 192 -3.20 8.93 -17.72
CA ALA A 192 -2.68 8.25 -16.53
C ALA A 192 -1.27 8.75 -16.17
N HIS A 193 -1.15 9.43 -15.04
CA HIS A 193 0.10 10.02 -14.57
C HIS A 193 0.87 9.08 -13.64
N GLY A 194 0.17 8.36 -12.77
CA GLY A 194 0.76 7.41 -11.82
C GLY A 194 0.76 5.96 -12.30
N ASP A 195 1.67 5.15 -11.76
CA ASP A 195 1.73 3.70 -12.02
C ASP A 195 0.44 2.98 -11.63
N PHE A 196 -0.20 3.42 -10.55
CA PHE A 196 -1.50 2.93 -10.14
C PHE A 196 -2.59 3.21 -11.19
N GLN A 197 -2.66 4.43 -11.72
CA GLN A 197 -3.64 4.81 -12.75
C GLN A 197 -3.43 4.00 -14.04
N ARG A 198 -2.17 3.80 -14.45
CA ARG A 198 -1.82 2.96 -15.61
C ARG A 198 -2.21 1.49 -15.41
N ALA A 199 -1.96 0.94 -14.23
CA ALA A 199 -2.36 -0.42 -13.89
C ALA A 199 -3.89 -0.57 -13.80
N LEU A 200 -4.59 0.44 -13.27
CA LEU A 200 -6.06 0.45 -13.22
C LEU A 200 -6.69 0.47 -14.60
N VAL A 201 -6.16 1.26 -15.54
CA VAL A 201 -6.60 1.24 -16.95
C VAL A 201 -6.36 -0.13 -17.57
N THR A 202 -5.16 -0.69 -17.38
CA THR A 202 -4.80 -2.01 -17.92
C THR A 202 -5.73 -3.13 -17.41
N LEU A 203 -6.13 -3.07 -16.13
CA LEU A 203 -7.13 -3.98 -15.55
C LEU A 203 -8.50 -3.83 -16.22
N ASN A 204 -8.99 -2.59 -16.36
CA ASN A 204 -10.30 -2.34 -16.95
C ASN A 204 -10.33 -2.70 -18.45
N GLU A 205 -9.22 -2.51 -19.18
CA GLU A 205 -9.07 -3.01 -20.54
C GLU A 205 -9.17 -4.54 -20.61
N ALA A 206 -8.53 -5.26 -19.68
CA ALA A 206 -8.62 -6.73 -19.64
C ALA A 206 -10.07 -7.21 -19.43
N LEU A 207 -10.81 -6.57 -18.52
CA LEU A 207 -12.23 -6.82 -18.28
C LEU A 207 -13.09 -6.52 -19.51
N LEU A 208 -12.79 -5.43 -20.22
CA LEU A 208 -13.51 -5.04 -21.43
C LEU A 208 -13.31 -6.05 -22.57
N TRP A 209 -12.07 -6.45 -22.85
CA TRP A 209 -11.77 -7.47 -23.87
C TRP A 209 -12.41 -8.81 -23.54
N ARG A 210 -12.43 -9.18 -22.26
CA ARG A 210 -13.09 -10.41 -21.81
C ARG A 210 -14.58 -10.39 -22.12
N ARG A 211 -15.26 -9.26 -21.87
CA ARG A 211 -16.69 -9.08 -22.19
C ARG A 211 -16.96 -9.10 -23.70
N LEU A 212 -16.05 -8.53 -24.49
CA LEU A 212 -16.09 -8.55 -25.95
C LEU A 212 -15.84 -9.95 -26.55
N GLY A 213 -15.42 -10.94 -25.75
CA GLY A 213 -15.11 -12.29 -26.21
C GLY A 213 -13.71 -12.46 -26.80
N ASP A 214 -12.88 -11.41 -26.82
CA ASP A 214 -11.49 -11.49 -27.29
C ASP A 214 -10.56 -11.93 -26.14
N GLU A 215 -10.45 -13.25 -25.99
CA GLU A 215 -9.65 -13.85 -24.93
C GLU A 215 -8.14 -13.65 -25.10
N ALA A 216 -7.68 -13.54 -26.34
CA ALA A 216 -6.27 -13.33 -26.64
C ALA A 216 -5.84 -11.94 -26.14
N GLN A 217 -6.64 -10.92 -26.43
CA GLN A 217 -6.39 -9.57 -25.93
C GLN A 217 -6.60 -9.47 -24.41
N ALA A 218 -7.62 -10.12 -23.85
CA ALA A 218 -7.82 -10.15 -22.40
C ALA A 218 -6.59 -10.75 -21.67
N ARG A 219 -6.09 -11.90 -22.12
CA ARG A 219 -4.88 -12.54 -21.54
C ARG A 219 -3.64 -11.67 -21.67
N ARG A 220 -3.42 -11.04 -22.83
CA ARG A 220 -2.29 -10.11 -23.04
C ARG A 220 -2.33 -8.95 -22.05
N ARG A 221 -3.52 -8.39 -21.77
CA ARG A 221 -3.68 -7.28 -20.80
C ARG A 221 -3.47 -7.74 -19.36
N VAL A 222 -3.94 -8.93 -18.98
CA VAL A 222 -3.64 -9.52 -17.66
C VAL A 222 -2.13 -9.73 -17.46
N GLN A 223 -1.42 -10.24 -18.47
CA GLN A 223 0.03 -10.41 -18.40
C GLN A 223 0.77 -9.06 -18.34
N ALA A 224 0.30 -8.04 -19.06
CA ALA A 224 0.85 -6.69 -18.96
C ALA A 224 0.67 -6.11 -17.53
N LEU A 225 -0.51 -6.31 -16.94
CA LEU A 225 -0.80 -5.90 -15.55
C LEU A 225 0.09 -6.63 -14.55
N GLN A 226 0.31 -7.94 -14.71
CA GLN A 226 1.23 -8.70 -13.86
C GLN A 226 2.67 -8.18 -13.94
N ARG A 227 3.15 -7.85 -15.15
CA ARG A 227 4.49 -7.26 -15.34
C ARG A 227 4.62 -5.88 -14.69
N GLN A 228 3.62 -5.00 -14.86
CA GLN A 228 3.59 -3.69 -14.23
C GLN A 228 3.66 -3.80 -12.70
N ARG A 229 2.92 -4.76 -12.13
CA ARG A 229 2.91 -5.03 -10.69
C ARG A 229 4.23 -5.56 -10.15
N LEU A 230 4.96 -6.37 -10.92
CA LEU A 230 6.26 -6.90 -10.51
C LEU A 230 7.39 -5.88 -10.65
N ALA A 231 7.30 -4.99 -11.65
CA ALA A 231 8.33 -3.99 -11.94
C ALA A 231 8.25 -2.76 -11.02
N GLN A 232 7.09 -2.48 -10.43
CA GLN A 232 6.85 -1.26 -9.67
C GLN A 232 6.17 -1.61 -8.34
N HIS A 233 6.71 -1.13 -7.23
CA HIS A 233 6.08 -1.23 -5.91
C HIS A 233 4.89 -0.24 -5.81
N ILE A 234 3.82 -0.51 -6.56
CA ILE A 234 2.64 0.37 -6.70
C ILE A 234 1.81 0.37 -5.41
N ALA A 235 1.54 1.55 -4.82
CA ALA A 235 0.54 1.69 -3.75
C ALA A 235 -0.86 1.23 -4.25
N GLY A 236 -1.52 0.30 -3.55
CA GLY A 236 -2.77 -0.34 -4.01
C GLY A 236 -2.57 -1.67 -4.77
N HIS A 237 -1.35 -2.21 -4.77
CA HIS A 237 -0.95 -3.49 -5.39
C HIS A 237 -1.85 -4.69 -5.05
N GLU A 238 -2.50 -4.70 -3.88
CA GLU A 238 -3.36 -5.82 -3.48
C GLU A 238 -4.71 -5.86 -4.16
N TYR A 239 -5.40 -4.71 -4.29
CA TYR A 239 -6.65 -4.65 -5.05
C TYR A 239 -6.42 -5.04 -6.51
N LEU A 240 -5.39 -4.45 -7.12
CA LEU A 240 -4.99 -4.77 -8.49
C LEU A 240 -4.54 -6.24 -8.61
N GLY A 241 -3.95 -6.81 -7.56
CA GLY A 241 -3.52 -8.19 -7.54
C GLY A 241 -4.64 -9.20 -7.39
N ALA A 242 -5.56 -8.96 -6.45
CA ALA A 242 -6.77 -9.74 -6.29
C ALA A 242 -7.59 -9.71 -7.60
N MET A 243 -7.73 -8.52 -8.20
CA MET A 243 -8.45 -8.38 -9.45
C MET A 243 -7.76 -9.03 -10.64
N ALA A 244 -6.44 -8.92 -10.75
CA ALA A 244 -5.68 -9.66 -11.75
C ALA A 244 -5.86 -11.18 -11.60
N GLY A 245 -5.87 -11.69 -10.37
CA GLY A 245 -6.12 -13.11 -10.08
C GLY A 245 -7.52 -13.55 -10.52
N ILE A 246 -8.54 -12.77 -10.17
CA ILE A 246 -9.94 -13.05 -10.57
C ILE A 246 -10.10 -13.02 -12.09
N VAL A 247 -9.57 -11.99 -12.76
CA VAL A 247 -9.65 -11.88 -14.22
C VAL A 247 -8.85 -12.99 -14.91
N SER A 248 -7.68 -13.34 -14.38
CA SER A 248 -6.89 -14.47 -14.89
C SER A 248 -7.66 -15.79 -14.78
N ALA A 249 -8.30 -16.06 -13.64
CA ALA A 249 -9.12 -17.25 -13.45
C ALA A 249 -10.33 -17.26 -14.40
N TRP A 250 -10.96 -16.11 -14.61
CA TRP A 250 -12.09 -15.98 -15.54
C TRP A 250 -11.69 -16.13 -17.01
N CYS A 251 -10.49 -15.70 -17.39
CA CYS A 251 -9.92 -15.97 -18.70
C CYS A 251 -9.52 -17.44 -18.89
N ALA A 252 -9.27 -18.19 -17.80
CA ALA A 252 -8.93 -19.61 -17.85
C ALA A 252 -10.16 -20.53 -17.91
N TYR A 253 -11.32 -20.07 -17.41
CA TYR A 253 -12.55 -20.87 -17.35
C TYR A 253 -13.18 -21.18 -18.72
N THR A 254 -12.74 -20.52 -19.79
CA THR A 254 -13.24 -20.74 -21.15
C THR A 254 -12.24 -21.41 -22.10
N ALA A 255 -11.14 -21.94 -21.55
CA ALA A 255 -10.21 -22.81 -22.27
C ALA A 255 -10.64 -24.29 -22.20
#